data_AF-A0AAN7YX12-F1
#
_entry.id   AF-A0AAN7YX12-F1
#
_cell.length_a   1.000
_cell.length_b   1.000
_cell.length_c   1.000
_cell.angle_alpha   90.00
_cell.angle_beta   90.00
_cell.angle_gamma   90.00
#
_symmetry.space_group_name_H-M   'P 1'
#
loop_
_entity.id
_entity.type
_entity.pdbx_description
1 polymer ?
#
loop_
_entity_poly.entity_id
_entity_poly.type
_entity_poly.pdbx_seq_one_letter_code
_entity_poly.pdbx_strand_id
1 'polypeptide(L)'
;MDSEIKIKEELLKNEKENEEKLKKEGYKQISSGPGYVILSNAGESSFSVSSFNGPTGSFNLGNAQTATTNFAIDRHIKMKNPPDPLVFIKMPTSKLVVSSVTFLYKLLSVPIPFEFPCTVVPCAGFMRYIKSYPVVGTVETILEKKKGYTTRFATSTQVKASASAGFFGCEASLEVSTGFEYEETVTSETTQTWKQTLTEGTYIVYQNVLVYAYIFSPFNKVNMDNINTNNPGVNLRHIPSLNASVMFVPINRDDPFTLRYQDAVWDPVEYDVLTNYLVSNPSKWR
;
A
#
# COMPACT_ATOMS: atom_id res chain seq x y z
N MET A 1 -18.83 32.14 7.58
CA MET A 1 -20.29 32.07 7.40
C MET A 1 -20.64 31.69 5.96
N ASP A 2 -20.10 32.38 4.94
CA ASP A 2 -20.33 32.03 3.51
C ASP A 2 -19.81 30.65 3.06
N SER A 3 -18.74 30.12 3.66
CA SER A 3 -18.18 28.81 3.30
C SER A 3 -19.04 27.63 3.79
N GLU A 4 -19.64 27.75 4.98
CA GLU A 4 -20.51 26.71 5.55
C GLU A 4 -21.85 26.63 4.84
N ILE A 5 -22.36 27.77 4.33
CA ILE A 5 -23.58 27.82 3.53
C ILE A 5 -23.36 27.11 2.18
N LYS A 6 -22.24 27.38 1.51
CA LYS A 6 -21.88 26.71 0.25
C LYS A 6 -21.74 25.19 0.39
N ILE A 7 -21.10 24.72 1.47
CA ILE A 7 -20.95 23.28 1.73
C ILE A 7 -22.31 22.62 1.97
N LYS A 8 -23.22 23.28 2.70
CA LYS A 8 -24.58 22.76 2.93
C LYS A 8 -25.41 22.71 1.65
N GLU A 9 -25.30 23.72 0.78
CA GLU A 9 -26.00 23.74 -0.51
C GLU A 9 -25.50 22.64 -1.45
N GLU A 10 -24.19 22.38 -1.46
CA GLU A 10 -23.57 21.32 -2.27
C GLU A 10 -23.96 19.92 -1.76
N LEU A 11 -24.02 19.71 -0.45
CA LEU A 11 -24.53 18.47 0.16
C LEU A 11 -26.00 18.23 -0.20
N LEU A 12 -26.85 19.26 -0.11
CA LEU A 12 -28.27 19.14 -0.42
C LEU A 12 -28.52 18.83 -1.90
N LYS A 13 -27.67 19.37 -2.80
CA LYS A 13 -27.71 19.08 -4.23
C LYS A 13 -27.33 17.62 -4.49
N ASN A 14 -26.26 17.14 -3.87
CA ASN A 14 -25.81 15.75 -3.98
C ASN A 14 -26.84 14.75 -3.44
N GLU A 15 -27.54 15.07 -2.35
CA GLU A 15 -28.62 14.24 -1.82
C GLU A 15 -29.79 14.12 -2.79
N LYS A 16 -30.22 15.23 -3.42
CA LYS A 16 -31.28 15.21 -4.44
C LYS A 16 -30.89 14.41 -5.68
N GLU A 17 -29.66 14.57 -6.17
CA GLU A 17 -29.17 13.80 -7.32
C GLU A 17 -29.09 12.29 -7.02
N ASN A 18 -28.71 11.93 -5.78
CA ASN A 18 -28.69 10.53 -5.34
C ASN A 18 -30.09 9.93 -5.24
N GLU A 19 -31.08 10.68 -4.73
CA GLU A 19 -32.48 10.22 -4.72
C GLU A 19 -33.05 10.00 -6.12
N GLU A 20 -32.72 10.86 -7.08
CA GLU A 20 -33.17 10.68 -8.47
C GLU A 20 -32.55 9.45 -9.12
N LYS A 21 -31.25 9.20 -8.89
CA LYS A 21 -30.55 8.00 -9.38
C LYS A 21 -31.13 6.71 -8.78
N LEU A 22 -31.49 6.72 -7.49
CA LEU A 22 -32.16 5.60 -6.81
C LEU A 22 -33.56 5.31 -7.38
N LYS A 23 -34.34 6.35 -7.71
CA LYS A 23 -35.75 6.22 -8.12
C LYS A 23 -35.95 5.98 -9.63
N LYS A 24 -35.09 6.55 -10.49
CA LYS A 24 -35.29 6.55 -11.96
C LYS A 24 -34.32 5.64 -12.72
N GLU A 25 -33.10 5.44 -12.22
CA GLU A 25 -32.02 4.87 -13.03
C GLU A 25 -31.60 3.46 -12.58
N GLY A 26 -32.31 2.83 -11.63
CA GLY A 26 -32.05 1.45 -11.21
C GLY A 26 -30.80 1.27 -10.33
N TYR A 27 -30.20 2.36 -9.85
CA TYR A 27 -29.04 2.31 -8.97
C TYR A 27 -29.40 1.70 -7.61
N LYS A 28 -28.48 0.92 -7.03
CA LYS A 28 -28.54 0.44 -5.64
C LYS A 28 -27.49 1.16 -4.80
N GLN A 29 -27.87 1.56 -3.58
CA GLN A 29 -26.92 2.03 -2.58
C GLN A 29 -26.08 0.86 -2.08
N ILE A 30 -24.76 0.96 -2.22
CA ILE A 30 -23.82 -0.09 -1.80
C ILE A 30 -22.95 0.33 -0.62
N SER A 31 -22.86 1.62 -0.31
CA SER A 31 -22.17 2.15 0.87
C SER A 31 -22.65 3.57 1.21
N SER A 32 -22.50 3.99 2.47
CA SER A 32 -22.76 5.36 2.92
C SER A 32 -21.92 5.68 4.16
N GLY A 33 -21.46 6.92 4.27
CA GLY A 33 -20.73 7.44 5.43
C GLY A 33 -21.02 8.92 5.68
N PRO A 34 -20.38 9.55 6.68
CA PRO A 34 -20.58 10.98 6.97
C PRO A 34 -20.19 11.84 5.75
N GLY A 35 -21.18 12.36 5.04
CA GLY A 35 -21.01 13.23 3.88
C GLY A 35 -20.97 12.55 2.51
N TYR A 36 -21.27 11.24 2.40
CA TYR A 36 -21.36 10.59 1.09
C TYR A 36 -22.28 9.35 1.07
N VAL A 37 -22.80 9.06 -0.14
CA VAL A 37 -23.57 7.86 -0.47
C VAL A 37 -23.05 7.32 -1.82
N ILE A 38 -22.75 6.02 -1.88
CA ILE A 38 -22.25 5.35 -3.08
C ILE A 38 -23.37 4.55 -3.73
N LEU A 39 -23.63 4.82 -5.00
CA LEU A 39 -24.67 4.19 -5.82
C LEU A 39 -24.05 3.39 -6.98
N SER A 40 -24.58 2.21 -7.30
CA SER A 40 -24.16 1.39 -8.45
C SER A 40 -25.33 1.00 -9.36
N ASN A 41 -25.15 1.09 -10.68
CA ASN A 41 -26.15 0.74 -11.73
C ASN A 41 -25.72 -0.48 -12.57
N ALA A 42 -24.74 -1.24 -12.14
CA ALA A 42 -24.32 -2.40 -12.92
C ALA A 42 -25.29 -3.57 -12.68
N GLY A 43 -26.12 -3.87 -13.69
CA GLY A 43 -26.57 -5.24 -13.93
C GLY A 43 -25.35 -6.16 -14.04
N GLU A 44 -25.50 -7.38 -13.53
CA GLU A 44 -24.46 -8.42 -13.35
C GLU A 44 -23.33 -8.34 -14.38
N SER A 45 -22.29 -7.59 -14.03
CA SER A 45 -21.03 -7.63 -14.74
C SER A 45 -20.27 -8.85 -14.21
N SER A 46 -19.94 -9.77 -15.12
CA SER A 46 -19.10 -10.94 -14.88
C SER A 46 -17.65 -10.52 -14.62
N PHE A 47 -17.43 -9.69 -13.59
CA PHE A 47 -16.10 -9.34 -13.12
C PHE A 47 -15.50 -10.55 -12.39
N SER A 48 -14.19 -10.75 -12.51
CA SER A 48 -13.47 -11.72 -11.68
C SER A 48 -13.38 -11.17 -10.25
N VAL A 49 -14.44 -11.34 -9.46
CA VAL A 49 -14.54 -10.81 -8.09
C VAL A 49 -13.92 -11.76 -7.05
N SER A 50 -13.03 -12.66 -7.47
CA SER A 50 -12.49 -13.73 -6.61
C SER A 50 -11.87 -13.22 -5.31
N SER A 51 -11.28 -12.01 -5.32
CA SER A 51 -10.65 -11.37 -4.17
C SER A 51 -11.62 -10.70 -3.18
N PHE A 52 -12.93 -10.68 -3.46
CA PHE A 52 -13.93 -9.97 -2.66
C PHE A 52 -14.98 -10.93 -2.08
N ASN A 53 -15.60 -10.51 -0.99
CA ASN A 53 -16.68 -11.23 -0.32
C ASN A 53 -18.00 -11.05 -1.06
N GLY A 54 -18.26 -11.89 -2.08
CA GLY A 54 -19.60 -12.08 -2.68
C GLY A 54 -20.45 -10.80 -2.76
N PRO A 55 -21.74 -10.82 -2.34
CA PRO A 55 -22.67 -9.72 -2.56
C PRO A 55 -22.37 -8.43 -1.78
N THR A 56 -21.45 -8.45 -0.80
CA THR A 56 -21.06 -7.22 -0.07
C THR A 56 -19.99 -6.42 -0.79
N GLY A 57 -19.32 -7.00 -1.80
CA GLY A 57 -18.27 -6.33 -2.56
C GLY A 57 -17.04 -5.94 -1.73
N SER A 58 -16.93 -6.31 -0.46
CA SER A 58 -15.79 -5.92 0.38
C SER A 58 -14.56 -6.78 0.08
N PHE A 59 -13.38 -6.17 -0.01
CA PHE A 59 -12.14 -6.90 -0.26
C PHE A 59 -11.82 -7.87 0.87
N ASN A 60 -11.44 -9.10 0.52
CA ASN A 60 -11.06 -10.14 1.49
C ASN A 60 -9.58 -10.49 1.32
N LEU A 61 -8.78 -10.17 2.34
CA LEU A 61 -7.36 -10.52 2.39
C LEU A 61 -7.10 -12.03 2.22
N GLY A 62 -7.98 -12.89 2.71
CA GLY A 62 -7.87 -14.35 2.53
C GLY A 62 -7.91 -14.79 1.07
N ASN A 63 -8.65 -14.05 0.25
CA ASN A 63 -8.87 -14.33 -1.16
C ASN A 63 -7.94 -13.52 -2.09
N ALA A 64 -7.10 -12.65 -1.52
CA ALA A 64 -6.14 -11.88 -2.28
C ALA A 64 -5.21 -12.81 -3.07
N GLN A 65 -4.94 -12.40 -4.31
CA GLN A 65 -4.14 -13.18 -5.25
C GLN A 65 -2.66 -13.13 -4.87
N THR A 66 -1.88 -14.05 -5.43
CA THR A 66 -0.42 -14.10 -5.24
C THR A 66 0.28 -13.86 -6.57
N ALA A 67 1.25 -12.96 -6.56
CA ALA A 67 2.08 -12.61 -7.71
C ALA A 67 3.55 -12.95 -7.45
N THR A 68 4.28 -13.16 -8.53
CA THR A 68 5.72 -13.48 -8.50
C THR A 68 6.54 -12.56 -9.42
N THR A 69 5.89 -11.61 -10.11
CA THR A 69 6.53 -10.71 -11.07
C THR A 69 5.87 -9.33 -11.02
N ASN A 70 6.59 -8.29 -11.43
CA ASN A 70 6.04 -6.95 -11.61
C ASN A 70 4.78 -6.94 -12.49
N PHE A 71 4.80 -7.66 -13.62
CA PHE A 71 3.64 -7.76 -14.51
C PHE A 71 2.43 -8.42 -13.83
N ALA A 72 2.65 -9.47 -13.03
CA ALA A 72 1.56 -10.11 -12.30
C ALA A 72 0.97 -9.17 -11.23
N ILE A 73 1.80 -8.37 -10.56
CA ILE A 73 1.34 -7.33 -9.63
C ILE A 73 0.46 -6.32 -10.37
N ASP A 74 0.94 -5.79 -11.50
CA ASP A 74 0.21 -4.81 -12.32
C ASP A 74 -1.11 -5.38 -12.85
N ARG A 75 -1.10 -6.65 -13.28
CA ARG A 75 -2.29 -7.35 -13.74
C ARG A 75 -3.41 -7.33 -12.70
N HIS A 76 -3.08 -7.47 -11.42
CA HIS A 76 -4.06 -7.51 -10.33
C HIS A 76 -4.45 -6.11 -9.84
N ILE A 77 -3.48 -5.23 -9.57
CA ILE A 77 -3.73 -3.96 -8.86
C ILE A 77 -4.04 -2.80 -9.82
N LYS A 78 -3.69 -2.91 -11.10
CA LYS A 78 -3.85 -1.81 -12.08
C LYS A 78 -4.69 -2.18 -13.30
N MET A 79 -4.50 -3.36 -13.87
CA MET A 79 -5.14 -3.75 -15.14
C MET A 79 -6.47 -4.48 -14.96
N LYS A 80 -6.73 -5.03 -13.77
CA LYS A 80 -8.00 -5.70 -13.45
C LYS A 80 -9.11 -4.65 -13.31
N ASN A 81 -10.33 -5.01 -13.72
CA ASN A 81 -11.52 -4.20 -13.47
C ASN A 81 -12.56 -5.03 -12.69
N PRO A 82 -12.89 -4.65 -11.44
CA PRO A 82 -12.24 -3.58 -10.68
C PRO A 82 -10.84 -4.00 -10.21
N PRO A 83 -9.93 -3.04 -9.95
CA PRO A 83 -8.57 -3.38 -9.49
C PRO A 83 -8.58 -4.00 -8.09
N ASP A 84 -7.67 -4.96 -7.86
CA ASP A 84 -7.49 -5.54 -6.52
C ASP A 84 -6.75 -4.52 -5.62
N PRO A 85 -7.26 -4.15 -4.44
CA PRO A 85 -6.57 -3.26 -3.50
C PRO A 85 -5.20 -3.77 -3.04
N LEU A 86 -4.97 -5.09 -3.14
CA LEU A 86 -3.76 -5.75 -2.68
C LEU A 86 -3.49 -7.06 -3.42
N VAL A 87 -2.22 -7.38 -3.60
CA VAL A 87 -1.71 -8.68 -4.01
C VAL A 87 -0.63 -9.14 -3.03
N PHE A 88 -0.61 -10.43 -2.69
CA PHE A 88 0.54 -11.01 -2.00
C PHE A 88 1.66 -11.27 -2.99
N ILE A 89 2.89 -11.22 -2.51
CA ILE A 89 4.08 -11.52 -3.30
C ILE A 89 4.76 -12.72 -2.66
N LYS A 90 5.03 -13.74 -3.47
CA LYS A 90 5.72 -14.94 -3.02
C LYS A 90 6.87 -15.25 -3.96
N MET A 91 8.08 -15.01 -3.50
CA MET A 91 9.30 -15.23 -4.28
C MET A 91 10.08 -16.41 -3.72
N PRO A 92 10.79 -17.17 -4.57
CA PRO A 92 11.72 -18.18 -4.09
C PRO A 92 12.80 -17.53 -3.23
N THR A 93 13.21 -18.21 -2.16
CA THR A 93 14.31 -17.74 -1.30
C THR A 93 15.61 -17.69 -2.10
N SER A 94 16.21 -16.51 -2.22
CA SER A 94 17.52 -16.33 -2.85
C SER A 94 18.61 -16.13 -1.79
N LYS A 95 19.83 -16.62 -2.06
CA LYS A 95 20.99 -16.28 -1.20
C LYS A 95 21.47 -14.84 -1.41
N LEU A 96 21.03 -14.18 -2.48
CA LEU A 96 21.37 -12.80 -2.81
C LEU A 96 20.53 -11.77 -2.03
N VAL A 97 19.52 -12.23 -1.28
CA VAL A 97 18.66 -11.36 -0.45
C VAL A 97 19.05 -11.37 1.03
N VAL A 98 20.32 -11.68 1.33
CA VAL A 98 20.87 -11.52 2.67
C VAL A 98 21.42 -10.10 2.82
N SER A 99 21.05 -9.44 3.90
CA SER A 99 21.48 -8.08 4.22
C SER A 99 21.65 -7.94 5.73
N SER A 100 21.93 -6.73 6.19
CA SER A 100 21.96 -6.39 7.59
C SER A 100 21.22 -5.09 7.84
N VAL A 101 20.55 -5.00 8.99
CA VAL A 101 19.90 -3.76 9.43
C VAL A 101 20.55 -3.30 10.73
N THR A 102 20.86 -2.01 10.79
CA THR A 102 21.41 -1.38 11.99
C THR A 102 20.28 -0.82 12.85
N PHE A 103 20.13 -1.33 14.07
CA PHE A 103 19.18 -0.81 15.06
C PHE A 103 19.92 -0.09 16.19
N LEU A 104 19.30 0.95 16.75
CA LEU A 104 19.73 1.50 18.03
C LEU A 104 19.32 0.54 19.15
N TYR A 105 20.30 0.09 19.93
CA TYR A 105 20.11 -0.84 21.04
C TYR A 105 20.62 -0.21 22.32
N LYS A 106 19.81 -0.20 23.37
CA LYS A 106 20.21 0.41 24.65
C LYS A 106 20.96 -0.61 25.50
N LEU A 107 22.28 -0.42 25.64
CA LEU A 107 23.16 -1.19 26.51
C LEU A 107 23.66 -0.27 27.64
N LEU A 108 23.49 -0.68 28.90
CA LEU A 108 23.90 0.12 30.07
C LEU A 108 23.45 1.59 30.01
N SER A 109 22.22 1.81 29.57
CA SER A 109 21.59 3.13 29.37
C SER A 109 22.12 3.99 28.23
N VAL A 110 23.08 3.52 27.43
CA VAL A 110 23.58 4.20 26.24
C VAL A 110 22.98 3.57 24.98
N PRO A 111 22.34 4.34 24.08
CA PRO A 111 21.95 3.85 22.76
C PRO A 111 23.20 3.63 21.89
N ILE A 112 23.41 2.40 21.45
CA ILE A 112 24.52 2.00 20.60
C ILE A 112 23.96 1.37 19.33
N PRO A 113 24.45 1.74 18.13
CA PRO A 113 24.04 1.06 16.90
C PRO A 113 24.59 -0.36 16.86
N PHE A 114 23.71 -1.33 16.63
CA PHE A 114 24.06 -2.73 16.42
C PHE A 114 23.51 -3.22 15.09
N GLU A 115 24.36 -3.90 14.34
CA GLU A 115 24.02 -4.49 13.05
C GLU A 115 23.54 -5.93 13.23
N PHE A 116 22.39 -6.25 12.66
CA PHE A 116 21.80 -7.59 12.73
C PHE A 116 21.61 -8.15 11.32
N PRO A 117 22.16 -9.35 11.02
CA PRO A 117 21.96 -9.99 9.73
C PRO A 117 20.49 -10.41 9.56
N CYS A 118 20.00 -10.33 8.34
CA CYS A 118 18.63 -10.66 7.98
C CYS A 118 18.52 -11.19 6.55
N THR A 119 17.40 -11.85 6.28
CA THR A 119 16.96 -12.19 4.92
C THR A 119 15.81 -11.29 4.54
N VAL A 120 15.82 -10.74 3.33
CA VAL A 120 14.81 -9.79 2.85
C VAL A 120 13.96 -10.45 1.78
N VAL A 121 12.64 -10.33 1.86
CA VAL A 121 11.75 -10.85 0.81
C VAL A 121 10.59 -9.87 0.55
N PRO A 122 10.21 -9.61 -0.72
CA PRO A 122 8.96 -8.92 -0.99
C PRO A 122 7.78 -9.82 -0.59
N CYS A 123 6.80 -9.27 0.12
CA CYS A 123 5.69 -10.06 0.68
C CYS A 123 4.29 -9.59 0.25
N ALA A 124 4.14 -8.32 -0.14
CA ALA A 124 2.87 -7.80 -0.65
C ALA A 124 3.08 -6.54 -1.50
N GLY A 125 2.14 -6.27 -2.39
CA GLY A 125 1.94 -4.98 -3.04
C GLY A 125 0.53 -4.50 -2.74
N PHE A 126 0.35 -3.24 -2.36
CA PHE A 126 -0.98 -2.69 -2.09
C PHE A 126 -1.14 -1.29 -2.67
N MET A 127 -2.38 -0.98 -3.04
CA MET A 127 -2.77 0.30 -3.59
C MET A 127 -2.79 1.35 -2.47
N ARG A 128 -2.15 2.51 -2.67
CA ARG A 128 -2.21 3.66 -1.75
C ARG A 128 -2.85 4.84 -2.46
N TYR A 129 -3.82 5.46 -1.81
CA TYR A 129 -4.38 6.74 -2.25
C TYR A 129 -3.33 7.85 -2.15
N ILE A 130 -3.16 8.62 -3.23
CA ILE A 130 -2.29 9.79 -3.26
C ILE A 130 -3.11 11.07 -3.13
N LYS A 131 -3.99 11.33 -4.11
CA LYS A 131 -4.76 12.58 -4.20
C LYS A 131 -5.86 12.47 -5.25
N SER A 132 -6.94 13.23 -5.08
CA SER A 132 -7.97 13.43 -6.09
C SER A 132 -7.75 14.72 -6.88
N TYR A 133 -8.02 14.67 -8.18
CA TYR A 133 -7.86 15.76 -9.13
C TYR A 133 -9.17 15.99 -9.90
N PRO A 134 -9.85 17.13 -9.69
CA PRO A 134 -10.91 17.56 -10.60
C PRO A 134 -10.28 18.13 -11.88
N VAL A 135 -10.69 17.61 -13.03
CA VAL A 135 -10.20 18.00 -14.35
C VAL A 135 -11.35 18.63 -15.14
N VAL A 136 -11.07 19.78 -15.77
CA VAL A 136 -12.01 20.51 -16.63
C VAL A 136 -11.51 20.48 -18.07
N GLY A 137 -12.33 19.96 -19.00
CA GLY A 137 -11.93 19.77 -20.40
C GLY A 137 -10.91 18.64 -20.59
N THR A 138 -10.30 18.58 -21.77
CA THR A 138 -9.22 17.62 -22.08
C THR A 138 -7.88 18.32 -21.98
N VAL A 139 -7.11 18.03 -20.94
CA VAL A 139 -5.86 18.75 -20.63
C VAL A 139 -4.77 17.81 -20.13
N GLU A 140 -3.51 18.15 -20.44
CA GLU A 140 -2.35 17.53 -19.79
C GLU A 140 -2.30 17.99 -18.33
N THR A 141 -2.48 17.05 -17.40
CA THR A 141 -2.50 17.31 -15.97
C THR A 141 -1.21 16.83 -15.33
N ILE A 142 -0.64 17.66 -14.45
CA ILE A 142 0.53 17.30 -13.64
C ILE A 142 0.04 16.63 -12.35
N LEU A 143 0.36 15.36 -12.19
CA LEU A 143 -0.07 14.50 -11.09
C LEU A 143 1.09 14.20 -10.16
N GLU A 144 0.81 13.99 -8.87
CA GLU A 144 1.80 13.66 -7.85
C GLU A 144 2.02 12.14 -7.76
N LYS A 145 3.25 11.74 -7.48
CA LYS A 145 3.65 10.40 -7.03
C LYS A 145 4.67 10.52 -5.90
N LYS A 146 4.82 9.48 -5.08
CA LYS A 146 5.78 9.43 -3.97
C LYS A 146 6.93 8.49 -4.31
N LYS A 147 8.16 8.82 -3.93
CA LYS A 147 9.36 7.99 -4.12
C LYS A 147 10.00 7.70 -2.77
N GLY A 148 10.48 6.48 -2.59
CA GLY A 148 11.17 6.06 -1.37
C GLY A 148 10.24 5.45 -0.31
N TYR A 149 10.74 5.29 0.91
CA TYR A 149 9.99 4.68 2.00
C TYR A 149 8.74 5.46 2.34
N THR A 150 7.64 4.76 2.62
CA THR A 150 6.42 5.46 3.04
C THR A 150 6.57 6.07 4.43
N THR A 151 5.73 7.05 4.75
CA THR A 151 5.66 7.66 6.08
C THR A 151 5.30 6.68 7.20
N ARG A 152 4.81 5.47 6.88
CA ARG A 152 4.59 4.39 7.85
C ARG A 152 5.89 3.80 8.37
N PHE A 153 6.97 3.86 7.60
CA PHE A 153 8.31 3.49 8.06
C PHE A 153 9.00 4.68 8.75
N ALA A 154 8.37 5.17 9.83
CA ALA A 154 8.78 6.36 10.56
C ALA A 154 9.96 6.12 11.52
N THR A 155 11.03 5.51 11.02
CA THR A 155 12.26 5.23 11.77
C THR A 155 13.41 6.18 11.39
N SER A 156 14.54 6.05 12.07
CA SER A 156 15.73 6.88 11.88
C SER A 156 16.33 6.71 10.48
N THR A 157 17.06 7.74 10.03
CA THR A 157 17.82 7.73 8.78
C THR A 157 18.79 6.55 8.72
N GLN A 158 19.40 6.18 9.85
CA GLN A 158 20.34 5.06 9.93
C GLN A 158 19.68 3.71 9.65
N VAL A 159 18.51 3.45 10.25
CA VAL A 159 17.75 2.22 10.00
C VAL A 159 17.29 2.17 8.54
N LYS A 160 16.81 3.30 7.99
CA LYS A 160 16.39 3.38 6.58
C LYS A 160 17.55 3.17 5.59
N ALA A 161 18.71 3.76 5.87
CA ALA A 161 19.89 3.58 5.03
C ALA A 161 20.33 2.12 5.00
N SER A 162 20.43 1.46 6.17
CA SER A 162 20.80 0.04 6.24
C SER A 162 19.74 -0.89 5.61
N ALA A 163 18.45 -0.61 5.81
CA ALA A 163 17.38 -1.34 5.12
C ALA A 163 17.48 -1.21 3.58
N SER A 164 17.98 -0.08 3.05
CA SER A 164 18.03 0.13 1.59
C SER A 164 18.87 -0.92 0.87
N ALA A 165 19.98 -1.34 1.48
CA ALA A 165 20.81 -2.41 0.93
C ALA A 165 20.03 -3.73 0.74
N GLY A 166 19.08 -4.01 1.63
CA GLY A 166 18.28 -5.22 1.60
C GLY A 166 17.32 -5.29 0.42
N PHE A 167 16.52 -4.24 0.21
CA PHE A 167 15.59 -4.24 -0.92
C PHE A 167 16.32 -4.06 -2.26
N PHE A 168 17.44 -3.31 -2.33
CA PHE A 168 18.27 -3.27 -3.54
C PHE A 168 18.78 -4.66 -3.94
N GLY A 169 19.19 -5.49 -2.97
CA GLY A 169 19.55 -6.88 -3.23
C GLY A 169 18.39 -7.72 -3.77
N CYS A 170 17.16 -7.45 -3.33
CA CYS A 170 15.95 -8.07 -3.89
C CYS A 170 15.73 -7.64 -5.34
N GLU A 171 15.76 -6.35 -5.63
CA GLU A 171 15.51 -5.84 -6.99
C GLU A 171 16.57 -6.28 -8.00
N ALA A 172 17.82 -6.46 -7.56
CA ALA A 172 18.89 -6.97 -8.40
C ALA A 172 18.77 -8.47 -8.70
N SER A 173 17.99 -9.23 -7.92
CA SER A 173 17.95 -10.70 -8.00
C SER A 173 16.56 -11.30 -8.24
N LEU A 174 15.49 -10.51 -8.14
CA LEU A 174 14.10 -10.95 -8.25
C LEU A 174 13.34 -10.14 -9.32
N GLU A 175 12.28 -10.70 -9.88
CA GLU A 175 11.43 -10.04 -10.89
C GLU A 175 10.44 -9.00 -10.32
N VAL A 176 10.63 -8.61 -9.07
CA VAL A 176 9.80 -7.63 -8.36
C VAL A 176 10.69 -6.45 -7.99
N SER A 177 10.27 -5.26 -8.39
CA SER A 177 11.01 -4.02 -8.10
C SER A 177 10.09 -2.83 -7.93
N THR A 178 10.59 -1.82 -7.24
CA THR A 178 9.96 -0.51 -7.10
C THR A 178 9.93 0.24 -8.42
N GLY A 179 10.76 -0.11 -9.42
CA GLY A 179 10.80 0.59 -10.71
C GLY A 179 11.38 2.00 -10.66
N PHE A 180 11.70 2.52 -9.47
CA PHE A 180 12.46 3.76 -9.33
C PHE A 180 13.95 3.49 -9.49
N GLU A 181 14.65 4.38 -10.20
CA GLU A 181 16.11 4.41 -10.18
C GLU A 181 16.59 5.17 -8.93
N TYR A 182 17.44 4.55 -8.12
CA TYR A 182 18.02 5.16 -6.93
C TYR A 182 19.52 5.34 -7.13
N GLU A 183 19.99 6.58 -7.04
CA GLU A 183 21.42 6.91 -7.11
C GLU A 183 22.13 6.68 -5.77
N GLU A 184 21.37 6.77 -4.66
CA GLU A 184 21.87 6.69 -3.30
C GLU A 184 20.91 5.89 -2.39
N THR A 185 21.32 5.63 -1.16
CA THR A 185 20.47 4.99 -0.14
C THR A 185 19.19 5.79 0.10
N VAL A 186 18.07 5.09 0.19
CA VAL A 186 16.76 5.71 0.45
C VAL A 186 16.65 6.05 1.94
N THR A 187 16.29 7.29 2.26
CA THR A 187 16.19 7.74 3.66
C THR A 187 14.89 8.47 3.98
N SER A 188 14.10 8.82 2.96
CA SER A 188 12.86 9.58 3.13
C SER A 188 11.87 9.32 2.01
N GLU A 189 10.62 9.73 2.24
CA GLU A 189 9.62 9.86 1.19
C GLU A 189 9.81 11.22 0.51
N THR A 190 9.94 11.24 -0.81
CA THR A 190 9.94 12.46 -1.61
C THR A 190 8.74 12.48 -2.54
N THR A 191 8.30 13.68 -2.93
CA THR A 191 7.23 13.85 -3.92
C THR A 191 7.85 14.11 -5.29
N GLN A 192 7.43 13.36 -6.28
CA GLN A 192 7.73 13.58 -7.69
C GLN A 192 6.43 13.84 -8.45
N THR A 193 6.55 14.26 -9.70
CA THR A 193 5.39 14.48 -10.57
C THR A 193 5.52 13.69 -11.85
N TRP A 194 4.37 13.46 -12.48
CA TRP A 194 4.28 12.91 -13.82
C TRP A 194 3.10 13.56 -14.55
N LYS A 195 3.03 13.38 -15.88
CA LYS A 195 2.02 14.02 -16.72
C LYS A 195 1.12 12.97 -17.36
N GLN A 196 -0.18 13.25 -17.39
CA GLN A 196 -1.16 12.45 -18.08
C GLN A 196 -2.23 13.35 -18.69
N THR A 197 -2.64 13.07 -19.92
CA THR A 197 -3.80 13.72 -20.53
C THR A 197 -5.07 13.10 -19.96
N LEU A 198 -5.90 13.92 -19.33
CA LEU A 198 -7.18 13.52 -18.73
C LEU A 198 -8.31 14.32 -19.37
N THR A 199 -9.46 13.68 -19.57
CA THR A 199 -10.70 14.34 -19.99
C THR A 199 -11.45 14.86 -18.77
N GLU A 200 -12.52 15.61 -18.99
CA GLU A 200 -13.32 16.19 -17.91
C GLU A 200 -13.85 15.14 -16.91
N GLY A 201 -13.67 15.42 -15.62
CA GLY A 201 -14.13 14.58 -14.52
C GLY A 201 -13.21 14.60 -13.31
N THR A 202 -13.61 13.91 -12.24
CA THR A 202 -12.79 13.74 -11.04
C THR A 202 -12.04 12.41 -11.10
N TYR A 203 -10.72 12.48 -10.97
CA TYR A 203 -9.84 11.31 -10.95
C TYR A 203 -9.20 11.13 -9.59
N ILE A 204 -9.07 9.89 -9.17
CA ILE A 204 -8.33 9.49 -8.00
C ILE A 204 -6.99 8.92 -8.47
N VAL A 205 -5.89 9.47 -7.94
CA VAL A 205 -4.56 8.92 -8.18
C VAL A 205 -4.24 7.91 -7.09
N TYR A 206 -3.90 6.71 -7.54
CA TYR A 206 -3.35 5.65 -6.73
C TYR A 206 -1.91 5.36 -7.13
N GLN A 207 -1.14 4.84 -6.18
CA GLN A 207 0.22 4.37 -6.40
C GLN A 207 0.44 3.09 -5.61
N ASN A 208 1.15 2.13 -6.18
CA ASN A 208 1.40 0.89 -5.46
C ASN A 208 2.55 1.07 -4.45
N VAL A 209 2.42 0.38 -3.33
CA VAL A 209 3.43 0.29 -2.29
C VAL A 209 3.82 -1.18 -2.16
N LEU A 210 5.11 -1.46 -2.33
CA LEU A 210 5.67 -2.77 -2.04
C LEU A 210 6.01 -2.86 -0.55
N VAL A 211 5.71 -4.01 0.05
CA VAL A 211 6.11 -4.33 1.41
C VAL A 211 7.17 -5.42 1.35
N TYR A 212 8.31 -5.14 1.97
CA TYR A 212 9.39 -6.11 2.15
C TYR A 212 9.40 -6.60 3.60
N ALA A 213 9.55 -7.90 3.81
CA ALA A 213 9.78 -8.50 5.10
C ALA A 213 11.28 -8.72 5.33
N TYR A 214 11.81 -8.14 6.39
CA TYR A 214 13.18 -8.33 6.88
C TYR A 214 13.12 -9.36 8.01
N ILE A 215 13.65 -10.55 7.74
CA ILE A 215 13.57 -11.71 8.62
C ILE A 215 14.90 -11.90 9.35
N PHE A 216 14.85 -11.83 10.67
CA PHE A 216 15.97 -11.99 11.57
C PHE A 216 15.86 -13.31 12.34
N SER A 217 16.99 -13.78 12.85
CA SER A 217 16.99 -14.78 13.94
C SER A 217 16.06 -14.32 15.08
N PRO A 218 15.39 -15.26 15.78
CA PRO A 218 14.40 -14.90 16.77
C PRO A 218 15.04 -14.13 17.92
N PHE A 219 14.61 -12.89 18.11
CA PHE A 219 14.94 -12.14 19.31
C PHE A 219 14.05 -12.59 20.46
N ASN A 220 14.62 -12.65 21.66
CA ASN A 220 13.80 -12.76 22.87
C ASN A 220 12.96 -11.47 23.04
N LYS A 221 11.90 -11.57 23.84
CA LYS A 221 10.96 -10.46 24.06
C LYS A 221 11.66 -9.18 24.54
N VAL A 222 12.60 -9.30 25.47
CA VAL A 222 13.33 -8.15 26.05
C VAL A 222 14.12 -7.40 24.98
N ASN A 223 14.83 -8.12 24.11
CA ASN A 223 15.62 -7.52 23.04
C ASN A 223 14.71 -6.87 21.98
N MET A 224 13.60 -7.51 21.63
CA MET A 224 12.63 -6.96 20.68
C MET A 224 11.96 -5.69 21.22
N ASP A 225 11.54 -5.70 22.49
CA ASP A 225 10.95 -4.54 23.16
C ASP A 225 11.97 -3.40 23.24
N ASN A 226 13.25 -3.70 23.51
CA ASN A 226 14.34 -2.71 23.48
C ASN A 226 14.50 -2.09 22.07
N ILE A 227 14.57 -2.92 21.03
CA ILE A 227 14.70 -2.43 19.63
C ILE A 227 13.51 -1.55 19.26
N ASN A 228 12.27 -2.01 19.49
CA ASN A 228 11.07 -1.27 19.15
C ASN A 228 10.97 0.06 19.93
N THR A 229 11.39 0.09 21.18
CA THR A 229 11.39 1.30 22.00
C THR A 229 12.39 2.33 21.49
N ASN A 230 13.58 1.90 21.08
CA ASN A 230 14.65 2.81 20.63
C ASN A 230 14.59 3.15 19.13
N ASN A 231 13.78 2.41 18.36
CA ASN A 231 13.62 2.60 16.92
C ASN A 231 12.11 2.65 16.59
N PRO A 232 11.43 3.77 16.91
CA PRO A 232 10.01 3.91 16.59
C PRO A 232 9.78 3.69 15.08
N GLY A 233 8.66 3.07 14.72
CA GLY A 233 8.32 2.76 13.32
C GLY A 233 8.94 1.48 12.75
N VAL A 234 9.92 0.85 13.42
CA VAL A 234 10.43 -0.48 13.03
C VAL A 234 9.36 -1.56 13.22
N ASN A 235 8.63 -1.51 14.33
CA ASN A 235 7.54 -2.44 14.66
C ASN A 235 7.93 -3.91 14.40
N LEU A 236 9.06 -4.33 14.99
CA LEU A 236 9.57 -5.69 14.94
C LEU A 236 8.61 -6.62 15.66
N ARG A 237 8.25 -7.75 15.02
CA ARG A 237 7.30 -8.72 15.55
C ARG A 237 7.87 -10.13 15.50
N HIS A 238 7.55 -10.93 16.51
CA HIS A 238 7.87 -12.35 16.49
C HIS A 238 6.81 -13.11 15.70
N ILE A 239 7.24 -13.98 14.78
CA ILE A 239 6.38 -14.90 14.04
C ILE A 239 6.70 -16.33 14.49
N PRO A 240 5.88 -16.95 15.37
CA PRO A 240 6.19 -18.24 15.98
C PRO A 240 6.38 -19.38 14.98
N SER A 241 5.52 -19.45 13.95
CA SER A 241 5.59 -20.51 12.93
C SER A 241 6.83 -20.44 12.04
N LEU A 242 7.51 -19.29 12.02
CA LEU A 242 8.79 -19.11 11.34
C LEU A 242 9.99 -19.21 12.29
N ASN A 243 9.73 -19.23 13.60
CA ASN A 243 10.71 -19.04 14.66
C ASN A 243 11.67 -17.86 14.36
N ALA A 244 11.09 -16.70 14.01
CA ALA A 244 11.85 -15.55 13.53
C ALA A 244 11.28 -14.24 14.06
N SER A 245 12.10 -13.20 14.05
CA SER A 245 11.67 -11.81 14.25
C SER A 245 11.60 -11.12 12.89
N VAL A 246 10.53 -10.36 12.62
CA VAL A 246 10.27 -9.78 11.30
C VAL A 246 9.91 -8.31 11.42
N MET A 247 10.52 -7.49 10.57
CA MET A 247 10.18 -6.09 10.33
C MET A 247 9.58 -5.98 8.92
N PHE A 248 8.47 -5.25 8.78
CA PHE A 248 7.87 -4.97 7.47
C PHE A 248 8.22 -3.55 7.05
N VAL A 249 8.71 -3.38 5.82
CA VAL A 249 9.21 -2.12 5.28
C VAL A 249 8.44 -1.77 4.01
N PRO A 250 7.56 -0.75 4.06
CA PRO A 250 6.79 -0.27 2.92
C PRO A 250 7.56 0.78 2.10
N ILE A 251 7.65 0.58 0.79
CA ILE A 251 8.32 1.47 -0.17
C ILE A 251 7.42 1.71 -1.39
N ASN A 252 7.36 2.96 -1.87
CA ASN A 252 6.53 3.30 -3.03
C ASN A 252 7.12 2.74 -4.33
N ARG A 253 6.27 2.27 -5.24
CA ARG A 253 6.60 1.79 -6.58
C ARG A 253 6.30 2.86 -7.64
N ASP A 254 7.09 2.91 -8.72
CA ASP A 254 6.96 3.87 -9.81
C ASP A 254 5.91 3.46 -10.85
N ASP A 255 4.68 3.26 -10.38
CA ASP A 255 3.57 2.79 -11.21
C ASP A 255 2.24 3.50 -10.90
N PRO A 256 2.22 4.83 -10.66
CA PRO A 256 0.98 5.53 -10.36
C PRO A 256 -0.04 5.34 -11.50
N PHE A 257 -1.31 5.38 -11.14
CA PHE A 257 -2.42 5.29 -12.08
C PHE A 257 -3.62 6.07 -11.59
N THR A 258 -4.48 6.46 -12.54
CA THR A 258 -5.70 7.21 -12.28
C THR A 258 -6.92 6.31 -12.45
N LEU A 259 -7.86 6.37 -11.52
CA LEU A 259 -9.21 5.85 -11.69
C LEU A 259 -10.20 7.02 -11.70
N ARG A 260 -11.21 6.99 -12.56
CA ARG A 260 -12.27 8.01 -12.50
C ARG A 260 -13.14 7.71 -11.28
N TYR A 261 -13.61 8.74 -10.58
CA TYR A 261 -14.41 8.57 -9.35
C TYR A 261 -15.68 7.71 -9.54
N GLN A 262 -16.22 7.69 -10.76
CA GLN A 262 -17.38 6.88 -11.13
C GLN A 262 -17.05 5.41 -11.46
N ASP A 263 -15.77 5.09 -11.64
CA ASP A 263 -15.32 3.70 -11.82
C ASP A 263 -15.31 3.03 -10.43
N ALA A 264 -15.37 1.70 -10.36
CA ALA A 264 -15.39 0.99 -9.08
C ALA A 264 -14.15 1.32 -8.23
N VAL A 265 -14.32 2.23 -7.27
CA VAL A 265 -13.29 2.67 -6.33
C VAL A 265 -13.38 1.81 -5.07
N TRP A 266 -12.24 1.28 -4.64
CA TRP A 266 -12.12 0.56 -3.37
C TRP A 266 -11.27 1.33 -2.38
N ASP A 267 -11.59 1.18 -1.11
CA ASP A 267 -10.72 1.65 -0.04
C ASP A 267 -9.40 0.86 -0.06
N PRO A 268 -8.25 1.56 -0.09
CA PRO A 268 -6.95 0.96 0.14
C PRO A 268 -6.91 0.07 1.38
N VAL A 269 -6.17 -1.04 1.30
CA VAL A 269 -5.87 -1.84 2.49
C VAL A 269 -4.99 -1.02 3.43
N GLU A 270 -5.41 -0.88 4.68
CA GLU A 270 -4.59 -0.23 5.70
C GLU A 270 -3.34 -1.06 6.03
N TYR A 271 -2.20 -0.37 6.14
CA TYR A 271 -0.90 -0.99 6.39
C TYR A 271 -0.85 -1.85 7.66
N ASP A 272 -1.49 -1.39 8.74
CA ASP A 272 -1.50 -2.12 10.02
C ASP A 272 -2.36 -3.40 9.92
N VAL A 273 -3.46 -3.36 9.17
CA VAL A 273 -4.29 -4.55 8.89
C VAL A 273 -3.50 -5.56 8.06
N LEU A 274 -2.79 -5.10 7.02
CA LEU A 274 -1.94 -5.95 6.20
C LEU A 274 -0.83 -6.62 7.03
N THR A 275 -0.06 -5.86 7.80
CA THR A 275 1.05 -6.42 8.58
C THR A 275 0.59 -7.41 9.65
N ASN A 276 -0.55 -7.13 10.31
CA ASN A 276 -1.18 -8.09 11.23
C ASN A 276 -1.56 -9.40 10.51
N TYR A 277 -2.09 -9.29 9.30
CA TYR A 277 -2.44 -10.45 8.48
C TYR A 277 -1.20 -11.26 8.06
N LEU A 278 -0.13 -10.59 7.62
CA LEU A 278 1.14 -11.22 7.21
C LEU A 278 1.81 -11.97 8.37
N VAL A 279 1.76 -11.43 9.59
CA VAL A 279 2.26 -12.10 10.81
C VAL A 279 1.47 -13.38 11.09
N SER A 280 0.15 -13.32 10.92
CA SER A 280 -0.74 -14.44 11.22
C SER A 280 -0.71 -15.52 10.12
N ASN A 281 -0.32 -15.16 8.89
CA ASN A 281 -0.38 -16.02 7.71
C ASN A 281 0.95 -16.04 6.91
N PRO A 282 2.07 -16.47 7.50
CA PRO A 282 3.36 -16.42 6.82
C PRO A 282 3.44 -17.28 5.56
N SER A 283 2.63 -18.33 5.44
CA SER A 283 2.56 -19.19 4.24
C SER A 283 2.07 -18.48 2.98
N LYS A 284 1.43 -17.30 3.11
CA LYS A 284 0.94 -16.49 1.99
C LYS A 284 2.06 -15.78 1.23
N TRP A 285 3.19 -15.54 1.89
CA TRP A 285 4.28 -14.72 1.34
C TRP A 285 5.68 -15.35 1.47
N ARG A 286 5.81 -16.43 2.25
CA ARG A 286 6.99 -17.29 2.34
C ARG A 286 6.73 -18.61 1.65
#